data_AF-K9QJF5-F1
#
_entry.id   AF-K9QJF5-F1
#
_cell.length_a   1.000
_cell.length_b   1.000
_cell.length_c   1.000
_cell.angle_alpha   90.00
_cell.angle_beta   90.00
_cell.angle_gamma   90.00
#
_symmetry.space_group_name_H-M   'P 1'
#
loop_
_entity.id
_entity.type
_entity.pdbx_description
1 polymer ?
#
loop_
_entity_poly.entity_id
_entity_poly.type
_entity_poly.pdbx_seq_one_letter_code
_entity_poly.pdbx_strand_id
1 'polypeptide(L)'
;MIPSQRLYLFLISGVAIAPILSLFLTIPVSIAITLLFDVIILLLMIVDGLRVRPLRVQIKRELPQRLSIGRDNPVMLTVTAAKTDAIIQIRDYYPPEFGVSTPTLTATIPANTTQELTYTVHPRQRGEFPWGNIQVRQLGSWGLAWHNWQIPQSVSVKVYPDLIGLRSLSIRLTLQSSGSIRQSRRMGIGTEFAELRNYHTGDDLRFIDWKATARRNTGNTPPLVRVLEPEQEQTLMILLDRGRLMTAQVQGLQRFDWGLNATLSLALAALHRGDRVGVGVFDRQMHTWVSPERGQSHLGKLIDYLTPIQPVLLESDYLGAVTNVVQRQTRRALVVLITDLVDVTASTELLAALSRLAPRYLPFCVTLRDSQVDHLAHTFTQEVTAAYSRAVALDLLAQRQVAFAQLKQKGVLVLDAPANQITDQLVERYLQLKARNQL
;
A
#
# COMPACT_ATOMS: atom_id res chain seq x y z
N MET A 1 6.21 -40.60 4.20
CA MET A 1 4.93 -41.21 4.63
C MET A 1 4.78 -40.98 6.11
N ILE A 2 3.63 -40.49 6.55
CA ILE A 2 3.33 -40.16 7.95
C ILE A 2 2.11 -40.98 8.35
N PRO A 3 2.11 -41.70 9.50
CA PRO A 3 0.96 -42.49 9.93
C PRO A 3 -0.27 -41.61 10.18
N SER A 4 -1.45 -42.08 9.79
CA SER A 4 -2.71 -41.39 10.07
C SER A 4 -3.23 -41.71 11.48
N GLN A 5 -4.22 -40.95 11.97
CA GLN A 5 -4.92 -41.27 13.22
C GLN A 5 -5.61 -42.65 13.18
N ARG A 6 -6.12 -43.07 12.02
CA ARG A 6 -6.76 -44.39 11.87
C ARG A 6 -5.78 -45.54 12.08
N LEU A 7 -4.54 -45.38 11.62
CA LEU A 7 -3.49 -46.37 11.85
C LEU A 7 -3.24 -46.56 13.35
N TYR A 8 -3.10 -45.46 14.09
CA TYR A 8 -2.92 -45.52 15.54
C TYR A 8 -4.11 -46.17 16.25
N LEU A 9 -5.34 -45.88 15.82
CA LEU A 9 -6.53 -46.54 16.36
C LEU A 9 -6.52 -48.04 16.10
N PHE A 10 -6.13 -48.49 14.91
CA PHE A 10 -6.00 -49.91 14.61
C PHE A 10 -4.93 -50.60 15.45
N LEU A 11 -3.75 -49.98 15.61
CA LEU A 11 -2.68 -50.53 16.46
C LEU A 11 -3.10 -50.59 17.94
N ILE A 12 -3.75 -49.55 18.47
CA ILE A 12 -4.29 -49.55 19.84
C ILE A 12 -5.36 -50.63 20.00
N SER A 13 -6.23 -50.82 19.00
CA SER A 13 -7.22 -51.90 19.04
C SER A 13 -6.57 -53.28 19.06
N GLY A 14 -5.45 -53.47 18.34
CA GLY A 14 -4.66 -54.70 18.39
C GLY A 14 -4.13 -55.00 19.80
N VAL A 15 -3.61 -53.98 20.48
CA VAL A 15 -3.17 -54.08 21.88
C VAL A 15 -4.33 -54.39 22.83
N ALA A 16 -5.51 -53.81 22.61
CA ALA A 16 -6.70 -54.08 23.41
C ALA A 16 -7.29 -55.49 23.20
N ILE A 17 -7.09 -56.06 22.00
CA ILE A 17 -7.54 -57.42 21.65
C ILE A 17 -6.59 -58.49 22.24
N ALA A 18 -5.31 -58.18 22.44
CA ALA A 18 -4.31 -59.07 23.01
C ALA A 18 -4.70 -59.74 24.36
N PRO A 19 -5.16 -59.00 25.39
CA PRO A 19 -5.59 -59.62 26.65
C PRO A 19 -6.81 -60.51 26.45
N ILE A 20 -7.76 -60.12 25.60
CA ILE A 20 -8.97 -60.89 25.29
C ILE A 20 -8.60 -62.24 24.65
N LEU A 21 -7.67 -62.24 23.69
CA LEU A 21 -7.18 -63.47 23.06
C LEU A 21 -6.48 -64.40 24.06
N SER A 22 -5.81 -63.85 25.07
CA SER A 22 -5.12 -64.65 26.10
C SER A 22 -6.07 -65.39 27.05
N LEU A 23 -7.37 -65.04 27.09
CA LEU A 23 -8.37 -65.84 27.81
C LEU A 23 -8.70 -67.16 27.09
N PHE A 24 -8.49 -67.23 25.78
CA PHE A 24 -8.86 -68.38 24.95
C PHE A 24 -7.67 -69.19 24.43
N LEU A 25 -6.48 -68.57 24.38
CA LEU A 25 -5.24 -69.14 23.81
C LEU A 25 -4.07 -68.99 24.79
N THR A 26 -2.99 -69.73 24.56
CA THR A 26 -1.76 -69.57 25.37
C THR A 26 -1.13 -68.18 25.13
N ILE A 27 -0.53 -67.62 26.19
CA ILE A 27 0.15 -66.31 26.16
C ILE A 27 1.09 -66.13 24.94
N PRO A 28 2.01 -67.08 24.62
CA PRO A 28 2.89 -66.91 23.46
C PRO A 28 2.15 -66.89 22.12
N VAL A 29 1.06 -67.65 21.99
CA VAL A 29 0.24 -67.66 20.76
C VAL A 29 -0.52 -66.34 20.61
N SER A 30 -1.07 -65.79 21.71
CA SER A 30 -1.72 -64.48 21.70
C SER A 30 -0.76 -63.37 21.23
N ILE A 31 0.46 -63.35 21.80
CA ILE A 31 1.51 -62.37 21.42
C ILE A 31 1.90 -62.52 19.95
N ALA A 32 2.05 -63.76 19.46
CA ALA A 32 2.39 -63.99 18.05
C ALA A 32 1.30 -63.49 17.10
N ILE A 33 0.03 -63.69 17.45
CA ILE A 33 -1.11 -63.22 16.64
C ILE A 33 -1.19 -61.69 16.62
N THR A 34 -0.97 -61.03 17.76
CA THR A 34 -0.98 -59.56 17.83
C THR A 34 0.17 -58.94 17.06
N LEU A 35 1.37 -59.54 17.13
CA LEU A 35 2.51 -59.10 16.32
C LEU A 35 2.26 -59.30 14.82
N LEU A 36 1.62 -60.41 14.42
CA LEU A 36 1.25 -60.64 13.03
C LEU A 36 0.25 -59.59 12.55
N PHE A 37 -0.74 -59.23 13.37
CA PHE A 37 -1.71 -58.18 13.09
C PHE A 37 -1.03 -56.81 12.89
N ASP A 38 -0.11 -56.44 13.78
CA ASP A 38 0.64 -55.18 13.67
C ASP A 38 1.49 -55.14 12.39
N VAL A 39 2.16 -56.25 12.04
CA VAL A 39 2.93 -56.37 10.79
C VAL A 39 2.02 -56.21 9.57
N ILE A 40 0.83 -56.82 9.57
CA ILE A 40 -0.15 -56.69 8.48
C ILE A 40 -0.60 -55.23 8.33
N ILE A 41 -0.92 -54.55 9.44
CA ILE A 41 -1.33 -53.13 9.41
C ILE A 41 -0.20 -52.24 8.87
N LEU A 42 1.04 -52.47 9.29
CA LEU A 42 2.19 -51.73 8.80
C LEU A 42 2.41 -51.96 7.30
N LEU A 43 2.22 -53.20 6.82
CA LEU A 43 2.30 -53.52 5.40
C LEU A 43 1.19 -52.80 4.61
N LEU A 44 -0.04 -52.81 5.11
CA LEU A 44 -1.17 -52.08 4.51
C LEU A 44 -0.90 -50.56 4.46
N MET A 45 -0.29 -49.98 5.48
CA MET A 45 0.12 -48.57 5.49
C MET A 45 1.12 -48.26 4.36
N ILE A 46 2.12 -49.12 4.17
CA ILE A 46 3.13 -48.96 3.12
C ILE A 46 2.47 -49.03 1.74
N VAL A 47 1.58 -50.00 1.53
CA VAL A 47 0.83 -50.15 0.27
C VAL A 47 -0.06 -48.94 0.00
N ASP A 48 -0.77 -48.43 1.03
CA ASP A 48 -1.64 -47.25 0.93
C ASP A 48 -0.86 -46.02 0.44
N GLY A 49 0.31 -45.72 1.03
CA GLY A 49 1.09 -44.56 0.61
C GLY A 49 1.82 -44.72 -0.73
N LEU A 50 2.19 -45.95 -1.13
CA LEU A 50 2.74 -46.19 -2.47
C LEU A 50 1.68 -45.98 -3.56
N ARG A 51 0.42 -46.35 -3.30
CA ARG A 51 -0.70 -46.14 -4.24
C ARG A 51 -1.04 -44.67 -4.50
N VAL A 52 -0.70 -43.78 -3.58
CA VAL A 52 -0.94 -42.33 -3.75
C VAL A 52 -0.07 -41.72 -4.85
N ARG A 53 1.12 -42.28 -5.13
CA ARG A 53 2.08 -41.68 -6.08
C ARG A 53 1.51 -41.40 -7.49
N PRO A 54 0.82 -42.34 -8.17
CA PRO A 54 0.17 -42.08 -9.46
C PRO A 54 -1.11 -41.23 -9.36
N LEU A 55 -1.67 -41.07 -8.16
CA LEU A 55 -2.93 -40.34 -7.89
C LEU A 55 -2.67 -38.98 -7.23
N ARG A 56 -1.45 -38.47 -7.31
CA ARG A 56 -1.08 -37.18 -6.72
C ARG A 56 -1.87 -36.06 -7.37
N VAL A 57 -2.44 -35.20 -6.52
CA VAL A 57 -3.06 -33.95 -6.98
C VAL A 57 -2.03 -33.05 -7.66
N GLN A 58 -2.47 -32.35 -8.69
CA GLN A 58 -1.72 -31.26 -9.30
C GLN A 58 -2.18 -29.96 -8.68
N ILE A 59 -1.23 -29.10 -8.31
CA ILE A 59 -1.53 -27.80 -7.70
C ILE A 59 -0.78 -26.73 -8.48
N LYS A 60 -1.48 -25.66 -8.85
CA LYS A 60 -0.90 -24.47 -9.45
C LYS A 60 -1.22 -23.27 -8.57
N ARG A 61 -0.19 -22.52 -8.16
CA ARG A 61 -0.33 -21.26 -7.46
C ARG A 61 -0.44 -20.10 -8.45
N GLU A 62 -1.47 -19.29 -8.26
CA GLU A 62 -1.66 -18.04 -8.98
C GLU A 62 -1.57 -16.88 -7.98
N LEU A 63 -0.62 -15.99 -8.24
CA LEU A 63 -0.33 -14.82 -7.42
C LEU A 63 -0.87 -13.56 -8.10
N PRO A 64 -1.34 -12.57 -7.33
CA PRO A 64 -1.56 -11.23 -7.87
C PRO A 64 -0.26 -10.70 -8.48
N GLN A 65 -0.36 -10.03 -9.64
CA GLN A 65 0.81 -9.45 -10.30
C GLN A 65 1.57 -8.44 -9.43
N ARG A 66 0.86 -7.79 -8.49
CA ARG A 66 1.41 -6.78 -7.58
C ARG A 66 0.77 -6.96 -6.21
N LEU A 67 1.58 -7.30 -5.21
CA LEU A 67 1.14 -7.35 -3.82
C LEU A 67 1.17 -5.93 -3.24
N SER A 68 0.19 -5.56 -2.44
CA SER A 68 0.13 -4.27 -1.74
C SER A 68 0.43 -4.43 -0.26
N ILE A 69 1.31 -3.60 0.29
CA ILE A 69 1.62 -3.56 1.72
C ILE A 69 0.37 -3.15 2.53
N GLY A 70 0.20 -3.73 3.73
CA GLY A 70 -0.86 -3.34 4.67
C GLY A 70 -2.28 -3.68 4.21
N ARG A 71 -2.39 -4.53 3.18
CA ARG A 71 -3.66 -5.00 2.61
C ARG A 71 -3.66 -6.52 2.51
N ASP A 72 -4.85 -7.08 2.49
CA ASP A 72 -5.03 -8.50 2.22
C ASP A 72 -4.90 -8.76 0.72
N ASN A 73 -3.96 -9.62 0.37
CA ASN A 73 -3.68 -10.00 -1.01
C ASN A 73 -4.12 -11.46 -1.20
N PRO A 74 -5.13 -11.73 -2.05
CA PRO A 74 -5.62 -13.08 -2.26
C PRO A 74 -4.60 -13.90 -3.05
N VAL A 75 -4.35 -15.13 -2.61
CA VAL A 75 -3.56 -16.14 -3.30
C VAL A 75 -4.48 -17.28 -3.66
N MET A 76 -4.51 -17.64 -4.93
CA MET A 76 -5.38 -18.70 -5.45
C MET A 76 -4.56 -19.95 -5.75
N LEU A 77 -5.01 -21.08 -5.23
CA LEU A 77 -4.45 -22.39 -5.52
C LEU A 77 -5.48 -23.20 -6.32
N THR A 78 -5.16 -23.48 -7.57
CA THR A 78 -5.96 -24.38 -8.40
C THR A 78 -5.48 -25.81 -8.16
N VAL A 79 -6.37 -26.65 -7.61
CA VAL A 79 -6.06 -28.04 -7.28
C VAL A 79 -6.86 -28.97 -8.19
N THR A 80 -6.18 -29.81 -8.94
CA THR A 80 -6.79 -30.80 -9.83
C THR A 80 -6.54 -32.21 -9.30
N ALA A 81 -7.63 -32.92 -9.04
CA ALA A 81 -7.58 -34.33 -8.65
C ALA A 81 -7.50 -35.25 -9.88
N ALA A 82 -6.83 -36.38 -9.69
CA ALA A 82 -6.77 -37.45 -10.67
C ALA A 82 -8.04 -38.32 -10.60
N LYS A 83 -7.91 -39.64 -10.75
CA LYS A 83 -9.04 -40.58 -10.88
C LYS A 83 -9.80 -40.91 -9.60
N THR A 84 -9.35 -40.43 -8.44
CA THR A 84 -9.92 -40.76 -7.13
C THR A 84 -10.07 -39.51 -6.29
N ASP A 85 -11.01 -39.55 -5.35
CA ASP A 85 -11.15 -38.51 -4.34
C ASP A 85 -9.86 -38.32 -3.55
N ALA A 86 -9.48 -37.07 -3.31
CA ALA A 86 -8.23 -36.72 -2.65
C ALA A 86 -8.51 -35.84 -1.44
N ILE A 87 -8.20 -36.36 -0.25
CA ILE A 87 -8.17 -35.57 0.98
C ILE A 87 -6.74 -35.03 1.14
N ILE A 88 -6.61 -33.71 1.14
CA ILE A 88 -5.31 -33.04 1.10
C ILE A 88 -5.15 -32.00 2.21
N GLN A 89 -3.89 -31.80 2.61
CA GLN A 89 -3.44 -30.68 3.40
C GLN A 89 -2.33 -29.96 2.64
N ILE A 90 -2.49 -28.66 2.43
CA ILE A 90 -1.57 -27.83 1.67
C ILE A 90 -0.97 -26.80 2.62
N ARG A 91 0.36 -26.65 2.55
CA ARG A 91 1.10 -25.56 3.18
C ARG A 91 1.96 -24.90 2.12
N ASP A 92 1.65 -23.63 1.85
CA ASP A 92 2.43 -22.80 0.95
C ASP A 92 3.55 -22.09 1.75
N TYR A 93 4.79 -22.12 1.27
CA TYR A 93 5.92 -21.48 1.93
C TYR A 93 6.01 -20.00 1.52
N TYR A 94 5.04 -19.20 1.95
CA TYR A 94 5.08 -17.73 1.83
C TYR A 94 6.21 -17.12 2.69
N PRO A 95 6.67 -15.88 2.40
CA PRO A 95 7.67 -15.19 3.19
C PRO A 95 7.26 -15.05 4.67
N PRO A 96 8.15 -15.32 5.65
CA PRO A 96 7.80 -15.30 7.07
C PRO A 96 7.36 -13.93 7.59
N GLU A 97 7.68 -12.85 6.89
CA GLU A 97 7.29 -11.49 7.21
C GLU A 97 5.80 -11.21 6.93
N PHE A 98 5.13 -12.09 6.18
CA PHE A 98 3.73 -11.91 5.79
C PHE A 98 2.80 -12.52 6.83
N GLY A 99 1.78 -11.77 7.24
CA GLY A 99 0.63 -12.35 7.93
C GLY A 99 -0.17 -13.24 6.98
N VAL A 100 -0.82 -14.29 7.47
CA VAL A 100 -1.67 -15.17 6.66
C VAL A 100 -3.01 -15.40 7.35
N SER A 101 -4.09 -15.55 6.58
CA SER A 101 -5.40 -15.91 7.15
C SER A 101 -5.45 -17.36 7.62
N THR A 102 -4.95 -18.29 6.80
CA THR A 102 -4.93 -19.72 7.10
C THR A 102 -3.57 -20.33 6.75
N PRO A 103 -2.77 -20.78 7.75
CA PRO A 103 -1.42 -21.30 7.49
C PRO A 103 -1.43 -22.70 6.87
N THR A 104 -2.54 -23.43 6.93
CA THR A 104 -2.70 -24.75 6.33
C THR A 104 -4.12 -24.88 5.78
N LEU A 105 -4.22 -25.25 4.51
CA LEU A 105 -5.49 -25.46 3.83
C LEU A 105 -5.81 -26.95 3.80
N THR A 106 -7.01 -27.31 4.21
CA THR A 106 -7.49 -28.70 4.15
C THR A 106 -8.69 -28.77 3.23
N ALA A 107 -8.67 -29.69 2.27
CA ALA A 107 -9.75 -29.85 1.30
C ALA A 107 -9.94 -31.31 0.91
N THR A 108 -11.18 -31.64 0.50
CA THR A 108 -11.52 -32.92 -0.11
C THR A 108 -11.92 -32.64 -1.55
N ILE A 109 -11.09 -33.08 -2.49
CA ILE A 109 -11.27 -32.83 -3.92
C ILE A 109 -11.88 -34.08 -4.56
N PRO A 110 -13.08 -34.01 -5.14
CA PRO A 110 -13.68 -35.15 -5.85
C PRO A 110 -12.85 -35.60 -7.05
N ALA A 111 -12.95 -36.88 -7.41
CA ALA A 111 -12.28 -37.46 -8.57
C ALA A 111 -12.57 -36.67 -9.88
N ASN A 112 -11.53 -36.45 -10.68
CA ASN A 112 -11.54 -35.74 -11.96
C ASN A 112 -12.10 -34.31 -11.89
N THR A 113 -12.09 -33.68 -10.72
CA THR A 113 -12.51 -32.29 -10.56
C THR A 113 -11.32 -31.36 -10.30
N THR A 114 -11.54 -30.09 -10.60
CA THR A 114 -10.64 -29.00 -10.22
C THR A 114 -11.37 -28.11 -9.23
N GLN A 115 -10.71 -27.77 -8.13
CA GLN A 115 -11.23 -26.88 -7.11
C GLN A 115 -10.25 -25.74 -6.87
N GLU A 116 -10.79 -24.54 -6.68
CA GLU A 116 -10.02 -23.35 -6.31
C GLU A 116 -10.05 -23.18 -4.79
N LEU A 117 -8.88 -23.06 -4.19
CA LEU A 117 -8.70 -22.75 -2.78
C LEU A 117 -8.04 -21.39 -2.67
N THR A 118 -8.66 -20.47 -1.94
CA THR A 118 -8.16 -19.10 -1.79
C THR A 118 -7.79 -18.86 -0.34
N TYR A 119 -6.62 -18.26 -0.13
CA TYR A 119 -6.19 -17.71 1.16
C TYR A 119 -5.64 -16.30 0.95
N THR A 120 -5.42 -15.55 2.04
CA THR A 120 -4.91 -14.18 1.95
C THR A 120 -3.58 -14.06 2.67
N VAL A 121 -2.66 -13.29 2.08
CA VAL A 121 -1.42 -12.85 2.71
C VAL A 121 -1.46 -11.35 2.98
N HIS A 122 -0.84 -10.93 4.08
CA HIS A 122 -0.81 -9.57 4.57
C HIS A 122 0.65 -9.11 4.77
N PRO A 123 1.30 -8.56 3.73
CA PRO A 123 2.66 -8.07 3.82
C PRO A 123 2.76 -6.84 4.72
N ARG A 124 3.73 -6.84 5.65
CA ARG A 124 4.00 -5.71 6.57
C ARG A 124 5.19 -4.85 6.16
N GLN A 125 5.91 -5.25 5.11
CA GLN A 125 7.08 -4.56 4.60
C GLN A 125 7.07 -4.58 3.07
N ARG A 126 7.50 -3.47 2.45
CA ARG A 126 7.72 -3.40 1.00
C ARG A 126 9.08 -4.00 0.65
N GLY A 127 9.21 -4.43 -0.60
CA GLY A 127 10.46 -4.96 -1.13
C GLY A 127 10.26 -6.21 -1.97
N GLU A 128 11.35 -6.91 -2.24
CA GLU A 128 11.34 -8.18 -2.96
C GLU A 128 11.49 -9.33 -1.96
N PHE A 129 10.64 -10.34 -2.08
CA PHE A 129 10.59 -11.47 -1.16
C PHE A 129 10.61 -12.80 -1.92
N PRO A 130 11.40 -13.79 -1.46
CA PRO A 130 11.37 -15.13 -2.03
C PRO A 130 10.13 -15.88 -1.53
N TRP A 131 9.29 -16.34 -2.46
CA TRP A 131 8.16 -17.21 -2.17
C TRP A 131 8.54 -18.66 -2.50
N GLY A 132 8.52 -19.53 -1.49
CA GLY A 132 8.99 -20.89 -1.59
C GLY A 132 8.06 -21.84 -2.35
N ASN A 133 8.36 -23.13 -2.22
CA ASN A 133 7.61 -24.23 -2.81
C ASN A 133 6.28 -24.48 -2.08
N ILE A 134 5.47 -25.41 -2.59
CA ILE A 134 4.25 -25.84 -1.92
C ILE A 134 4.49 -27.23 -1.33
N GLN A 135 4.24 -27.37 -0.03
CA GLN A 135 4.21 -28.66 0.65
C GLN A 135 2.81 -29.23 0.60
N VAL A 136 2.68 -30.45 0.09
CA VAL A 136 1.39 -31.15 0.02
C VAL A 136 1.47 -32.43 0.85
N ARG A 137 0.37 -32.72 1.54
CA ARG A 137 0.08 -34.02 2.12
C ARG A 137 -1.24 -34.51 1.55
N GLN A 138 -1.27 -35.75 1.07
CA GLN A 138 -2.50 -36.40 0.61
C GLN A 138 -2.69 -37.68 1.42
N LEU A 139 -3.91 -37.88 1.91
CA LEU A 139 -4.28 -39.09 2.61
C LEU A 139 -4.48 -40.22 1.59
N GLY A 140 -3.96 -41.41 1.89
CA GLY A 140 -4.20 -42.60 1.07
C GLY A 140 -5.67 -43.00 1.03
N SER A 141 -6.06 -43.77 0.01
CA SER A 141 -7.44 -44.18 -0.20
C SER A 141 -8.01 -45.02 0.95
N TRP A 142 -7.15 -45.77 1.66
CA TRP A 142 -7.55 -46.51 2.87
C TRP A 142 -7.50 -45.65 4.14
N GLY A 143 -6.93 -44.44 4.06
CA GLY A 143 -6.82 -43.54 5.18
C GLY A 143 -5.79 -43.97 6.22
N LEU A 144 -4.83 -44.82 5.87
CA LEU A 144 -3.82 -45.37 6.79
C LEU A 144 -2.54 -44.54 6.83
N ALA A 145 -2.16 -43.93 5.70
CA ALA A 145 -0.97 -43.10 5.61
C ALA A 145 -1.20 -41.77 4.89
N TRP A 146 -0.54 -40.73 5.39
CA TRP A 146 -0.31 -39.49 4.67
C TRP A 146 0.94 -39.62 3.80
N HIS A 147 0.80 -39.34 2.52
CA HIS A 147 1.91 -39.20 1.60
C HIS A 147 2.27 -37.73 1.43
N ASN A 148 3.55 -37.38 1.63
CA ASN A 148 4.05 -36.00 1.57
C ASN A 148 5.02 -35.81 0.40
N TRP A 149 4.90 -34.67 -0.30
CA TRP A 149 5.85 -34.24 -1.33
C TRP A 149 5.85 -32.72 -1.47
N GLN A 150 6.79 -32.21 -2.25
CA GLN A 150 6.91 -30.79 -2.56
C GLN A 150 6.67 -30.56 -4.05
N ILE A 151 5.98 -29.46 -4.36
CA ILE A 151 5.77 -29.00 -5.74
C ILE A 151 6.70 -27.80 -5.96
N PRO A 152 7.67 -27.89 -6.90
CA PRO A 152 8.61 -26.82 -7.16
C PRO A 152 7.92 -25.66 -7.88
N GLN A 153 7.62 -24.59 -7.16
CA GLN A 153 6.96 -23.38 -7.67
C GLN A 153 7.57 -22.09 -7.12
N SER A 154 8.79 -22.15 -6.60
CA SER A 154 9.47 -20.99 -6.00
C SER A 154 9.55 -19.79 -6.96
N VAL A 155 9.17 -18.60 -6.49
CA VAL A 155 9.14 -17.37 -7.29
C VAL A 155 9.51 -16.17 -6.42
N SER A 156 10.16 -15.14 -6.98
CA SER A 156 10.38 -13.88 -6.29
C SER A 156 9.19 -12.94 -6.52
N VAL A 157 8.62 -12.38 -5.45
CA VAL A 157 7.50 -11.44 -5.51
C VAL A 157 7.90 -10.06 -5.03
N LYS A 158 7.28 -9.03 -5.60
CA LYS A 158 7.47 -7.64 -5.15
C LYS A 158 6.23 -7.14 -4.42
N VAL A 159 6.46 -6.52 -3.27
CA VAL A 159 5.43 -5.84 -2.48
C VAL A 159 5.55 -4.34 -2.73
N TYR A 160 4.48 -3.78 -3.27
CA TYR A 160 4.31 -2.39 -3.65
C TYR A 160 3.64 -1.58 -2.53
N PRO A 161 3.64 -0.23 -2.64
CA PRO A 161 2.76 0.65 -1.87
C PRO A 161 1.27 0.28 -2.05
N ASP A 162 0.35 0.95 -1.33
CA ASP A 162 -1.08 0.62 -1.38
C ASP A 162 -1.72 0.95 -2.76
N LEU A 163 -1.56 0.04 -3.71
CA LEU A 163 -2.09 0.18 -5.07
C LEU A 163 -3.61 0.03 -5.11
N ILE A 164 -4.19 -0.73 -4.16
CA ILE A 164 -5.64 -0.90 -4.03
C ILE A 164 -6.27 0.46 -3.66
N GLY A 165 -5.68 1.15 -2.69
CA GLY A 165 -6.04 2.52 -2.32
C GLY A 165 -5.97 3.47 -3.52
N LEU A 166 -4.84 3.48 -4.25
CA LEU A 166 -4.66 4.32 -5.44
C LEU A 166 -5.70 4.06 -6.52
N ARG A 167 -6.05 2.79 -6.78
CA ARG A 167 -7.08 2.42 -7.75
C ARG A 167 -8.47 2.93 -7.33
N SER A 168 -8.80 2.82 -6.05
CA SER A 168 -10.08 3.35 -5.54
C SER A 168 -10.16 4.87 -5.70
N LEU A 169 -9.04 5.57 -5.48
CA LEU A 169 -8.94 7.02 -5.64
C LEU A 169 -9.06 7.42 -7.11
N SER A 170 -8.40 6.72 -8.03
CA SER A 170 -8.48 7.02 -9.47
C SER A 170 -9.92 6.90 -10.00
N ILE A 171 -10.65 5.88 -9.56
CA ILE A 171 -12.07 5.71 -9.89
C ILE A 171 -12.89 6.89 -9.34
N ARG A 172 -12.69 7.25 -8.07
CA ARG A 172 -13.40 8.37 -7.43
C ARG A 172 -13.18 9.70 -8.15
N LEU A 173 -11.93 10.03 -8.49
CA LEU A 173 -11.58 11.25 -9.22
C LEU A 173 -12.19 11.28 -10.61
N THR A 174 -12.19 10.13 -11.30
CA THR A 174 -12.83 9.99 -12.62
C THR A 174 -14.33 10.26 -12.53
N LEU A 175 -15.03 9.64 -11.58
CA LEU A 175 -16.47 9.86 -11.36
C LEU A 175 -16.80 11.33 -11.03
N GLN A 176 -15.98 11.98 -10.19
CA GLN A 176 -16.14 13.40 -9.88
C GLN A 176 -15.96 14.29 -11.11
N SER A 177 -14.98 13.99 -11.96
CA SER A 177 -14.74 14.74 -13.20
C SER A 177 -15.91 14.61 -14.18
N SER A 178 -16.46 13.41 -14.35
CA SER A 178 -17.60 13.14 -15.24
C SER A 178 -18.91 13.76 -14.76
N GLY A 179 -19.13 13.85 -13.44
CA GLY A 179 -20.29 14.53 -12.86
C GLY A 179 -20.21 16.06 -12.86
N SER A 180 -18.99 16.63 -12.91
CA SER A 180 -18.74 18.08 -12.78
C SER A 180 -18.67 18.85 -14.11
N ILE A 181 -19.10 18.26 -15.23
CA ILE A 181 -19.12 18.87 -16.59
C ILE A 181 -19.91 20.21 -16.65
N ARG A 182 -20.54 20.66 -15.55
CA ARG A 182 -21.28 21.92 -15.44
C ARG A 182 -20.73 22.95 -14.44
N GLN A 183 -19.56 22.76 -13.83
CA GLN A 183 -19.01 23.81 -12.96
C GLN A 183 -18.28 24.89 -13.77
N SER A 184 -19.10 25.83 -14.27
CA SER A 184 -18.80 27.23 -14.58
C SER A 184 -17.33 27.52 -14.95
N ARG A 185 -17.09 27.66 -16.27
CA ARG A 185 -15.98 28.45 -16.82
C ARG A 185 -16.03 29.85 -16.19
N ARG A 186 -15.39 30.03 -15.04
CA ARG A 186 -15.18 31.36 -14.46
C ARG A 186 -14.16 32.05 -15.34
N MET A 187 -14.60 33.11 -16.01
CA MET A 187 -13.73 34.01 -16.77
C MET A 187 -12.72 34.62 -15.79
N GLY A 188 -11.50 34.10 -15.82
CA GLY A 188 -10.33 34.72 -15.20
C GLY A 188 -9.48 35.42 -16.26
N ILE A 189 -8.52 36.22 -15.83
CA ILE A 189 -7.49 36.79 -16.70
C ILE A 189 -6.54 35.65 -17.08
N GLY A 190 -6.85 34.98 -18.18
CA GLY A 190 -6.01 33.94 -18.74
C GLY A 190 -4.79 34.46 -19.48
N THR A 191 -3.88 33.55 -19.83
CA THR A 191 -2.73 33.84 -20.72
C THR A 191 -2.83 33.04 -22.02
N GLU A 192 -3.57 31.93 -22.04
CA GLU A 192 -3.74 31.07 -23.22
C GLU A 192 -4.96 31.51 -24.03
N PHE A 193 -4.85 31.55 -25.36
CA PHE A 193 -5.96 31.94 -26.23
C PHE A 193 -7.02 30.84 -26.28
N ALA A 194 -8.25 31.15 -25.85
CA ALA A 194 -9.38 30.23 -25.88
C ALA A 194 -10.18 30.37 -27.18
N GLU A 195 -10.74 31.56 -27.40
CA GLU A 195 -11.57 31.87 -28.56
C GLU A 195 -11.58 33.37 -28.86
N LEU A 196 -12.04 33.74 -30.06
CA LEU A 196 -12.36 35.13 -30.40
C LEU A 196 -13.86 35.33 -30.21
N ARG A 197 -14.25 36.34 -29.44
CA ARG A 197 -15.65 36.76 -29.31
C ARG A 197 -15.85 38.20 -29.75
N ASN A 198 -17.10 38.57 -30.04
CA ASN A 198 -17.45 39.96 -30.30
C ASN A 198 -17.23 40.82 -29.04
N TYR A 199 -16.65 42.00 -29.23
CA TYR A 199 -16.49 43.03 -28.21
C TYR A 199 -17.85 43.45 -27.66
N HIS A 200 -17.93 43.54 -26.34
CA HIS A 200 -19.05 44.11 -25.60
C HIS A 200 -18.58 45.32 -24.79
N THR A 201 -19.47 46.28 -24.59
CA THR A 201 -19.19 47.46 -23.78
C THR A 201 -18.80 47.04 -22.35
N GLY A 202 -17.58 47.39 -21.94
CA GLY A 202 -16.99 47.00 -20.66
C GLY A 202 -15.82 46.01 -20.79
N ASP A 203 -15.58 45.47 -21.98
CA ASP A 203 -14.39 44.65 -22.25
C ASP A 203 -13.12 45.52 -22.28
N ASP A 204 -12.02 44.98 -21.75
CA ASP A 204 -10.73 45.65 -21.75
C ASP A 204 -10.13 45.71 -23.16
N LEU A 205 -9.89 46.94 -23.63
CA LEU A 205 -9.38 47.24 -24.97
C LEU A 205 -8.03 46.56 -25.27
N ARG A 206 -7.24 46.20 -24.24
CA ARG A 206 -5.96 45.50 -24.40
C ARG A 206 -6.09 44.10 -25.02
N PHE A 207 -7.26 43.48 -24.89
CA PHE A 207 -7.51 42.14 -25.42
C PHE A 207 -8.14 42.14 -26.82
N ILE A 208 -8.32 43.31 -27.46
CA ILE A 208 -8.82 43.39 -28.85
C ILE A 208 -7.75 42.85 -29.81
N ASP A 209 -8.12 41.85 -30.61
CA ASP A 209 -7.29 41.36 -31.71
C ASP A 209 -7.58 42.16 -32.98
N TRP A 210 -6.83 43.24 -33.17
CA TRP A 210 -6.96 44.11 -34.34
C TRP A 210 -6.67 43.38 -35.65
N LYS A 211 -5.79 42.37 -35.64
CA LYS A 211 -5.42 41.60 -36.83
C LYS A 211 -6.54 40.65 -37.25
N ALA A 212 -7.16 39.96 -36.31
CA ALA A 212 -8.33 39.12 -36.57
C ALA A 212 -9.54 39.95 -37.00
N THR A 213 -9.74 41.11 -36.36
CA THR A 213 -10.80 42.07 -36.70
C THR A 213 -10.67 42.57 -38.14
N ALA A 214 -9.46 42.98 -38.55
CA ALA A 214 -9.20 43.47 -39.90
C ALA A 214 -9.43 42.41 -41.00
N ARG A 215 -9.18 41.13 -40.71
CA ARG A 215 -9.41 40.02 -41.65
C ARG A 215 -10.88 39.68 -41.86
N ARG A 216 -11.74 39.96 -40.88
CA ARG A 216 -13.18 39.65 -40.94
C ARG A 216 -13.95 40.57 -41.89
N ASN A 217 -13.35 41.70 -42.28
CA ASN A 217 -13.74 42.63 -43.34
C ASN A 217 -15.24 42.65 -43.72
N THR A 218 -16.10 42.90 -42.73
CA THR A 218 -17.54 43.07 -42.91
C THR A 218 -17.92 44.37 -42.24
N GLY A 219 -18.22 45.39 -43.04
CA GLY A 219 -18.64 46.70 -42.54
C GLY A 219 -19.83 46.53 -41.59
N ASN A 220 -19.70 47.09 -40.39
CA ASN A 220 -20.65 47.05 -39.26
C ASN A 220 -20.58 45.86 -38.29
N THR A 221 -19.51 45.06 -38.25
CA THR A 221 -19.32 44.04 -37.19
C THR A 221 -18.47 44.55 -36.02
N PRO A 222 -18.81 44.20 -34.76
CA PRO A 222 -18.02 44.61 -33.59
C PRO A 222 -16.62 43.98 -33.60
N PRO A 223 -15.60 44.65 -33.03
CA PRO A 223 -14.24 44.13 -32.94
C PRO A 223 -14.18 42.76 -32.25
N LEU A 224 -13.17 41.96 -32.59
CA LEU A 224 -12.95 40.67 -31.93
C LEU A 224 -12.04 40.85 -30.70
N VAL A 225 -12.46 40.30 -29.57
CA VAL A 225 -11.72 40.25 -28.31
C VAL A 225 -11.22 38.84 -28.08
N ARG A 226 -9.95 38.70 -27.70
CA ARG A 226 -9.34 37.43 -27.29
C ARG A 226 -9.88 37.07 -25.92
N VAL A 227 -10.65 35.98 -25.86
CA VAL A 227 -10.97 35.33 -24.59
C VAL A 227 -9.76 34.50 -24.23
N LEU A 228 -9.15 34.80 -23.09
CA LEU A 228 -8.01 34.04 -22.59
C LEU A 228 -8.50 33.05 -21.52
N GLU A 229 -8.06 31.80 -21.63
CA GLU A 229 -8.29 30.78 -20.61
C GLU A 229 -7.17 30.84 -19.55
N PRO A 230 -7.50 30.73 -18.25
CA PRO A 230 -6.51 30.61 -17.20
C PRO A 230 -5.56 29.45 -17.47
N GLU A 231 -4.25 29.70 -17.39
CA GLU A 231 -3.23 28.67 -17.48
C GLU A 231 -3.48 27.65 -16.35
N GLN A 232 -3.90 26.44 -16.73
CA GLN A 232 -4.32 25.38 -15.82
C GLN A 232 -3.16 24.50 -15.32
N GLU A 233 -1.96 24.72 -15.85
CA GLU A 233 -0.78 23.90 -15.56
C GLU A 233 -0.05 24.38 -14.31
N GLN A 234 -0.24 23.69 -13.19
CA GLN A 234 0.55 23.91 -11.98
C GLN A 234 1.64 22.85 -11.85
N THR A 235 2.76 23.24 -11.23
CA THR A 235 3.83 22.32 -10.88
C THR A 235 3.72 21.96 -9.40
N LEU A 236 3.65 20.66 -9.13
CA LEU A 236 3.67 20.06 -7.82
C LEU A 236 5.03 19.38 -7.61
N MET A 237 5.76 19.78 -6.57
CA MET A 237 6.98 19.12 -6.14
C MET A 237 6.73 18.49 -4.76
N ILE A 238 6.72 17.17 -4.68
CA ILE A 238 6.54 16.45 -3.41
C ILE A 238 7.91 16.05 -2.88
N LEU A 239 8.22 16.43 -1.64
CA LEU A 239 9.39 15.99 -0.90
C LEU A 239 8.94 15.00 0.16
N LEU A 240 9.41 13.77 0.07
CA LEU A 240 9.15 12.74 1.07
C LEU A 240 10.42 12.52 1.91
N ASP A 241 10.28 12.72 3.20
CA ASP A 241 11.32 12.42 4.17
C ASP A 241 11.42 10.90 4.40
N ARG A 242 12.63 10.34 4.39
CA ARG A 242 12.93 8.95 4.74
C ARG A 242 13.81 8.79 5.98
N GLY A 243 14.02 9.85 6.76
CA GLY A 243 14.86 9.82 7.96
C GLY A 243 14.21 9.20 9.19
N ARG A 244 14.84 9.44 10.34
CA ARG A 244 14.60 8.75 11.62
C ARG A 244 13.16 8.86 12.09
N LEU A 245 12.53 10.03 11.98
CA LEU A 245 11.15 10.21 12.43
C LEU A 245 10.15 9.38 11.61
N MET A 246 10.51 9.02 10.39
CA MET A 246 9.66 8.25 9.47
C MET A 246 9.79 6.73 9.66
N THR A 247 10.68 6.25 10.54
CA THR A 247 10.83 4.83 10.93
C THR A 247 9.94 4.42 12.11
N ALA A 248 9.08 5.31 12.62
CA ALA A 248 8.13 4.94 13.66
C ALA A 248 6.99 4.10 13.05
N GLN A 249 6.49 3.11 13.78
CA GLN A 249 5.38 2.28 13.32
C GLN A 249 4.03 2.85 13.75
N VAL A 250 3.10 2.96 12.80
CA VAL A 250 1.71 3.34 13.04
C VAL A 250 0.82 2.28 12.40
N GLN A 251 0.01 1.60 13.22
CA GLN A 251 -0.88 0.51 12.80
C GLN A 251 -0.17 -0.63 12.01
N GLY A 252 1.06 -0.98 12.42
CA GLY A 252 1.82 -2.08 11.83
C GLY A 252 2.59 -1.75 10.55
N LEU A 253 2.51 -0.51 10.06
CA LEU A 253 3.30 0.02 8.95
C LEU A 253 4.23 1.13 9.42
N GLN A 254 5.32 1.40 8.69
CA GLN A 254 6.19 2.53 8.99
C GLN A 254 5.47 3.85 8.62
N ARG A 255 5.72 4.95 9.34
CA ARG A 255 5.20 6.30 8.98
C ARG A 255 5.60 6.68 7.56
N PHE A 256 6.79 6.28 7.14
CA PHE A 256 7.24 6.39 5.75
C PHE A 256 6.28 5.77 4.75
N ASP A 257 5.70 4.60 5.05
CA ASP A 257 4.82 3.88 4.14
C ASP A 257 3.50 4.63 3.95
N TRP A 258 2.98 5.23 5.02
CA TRP A 258 1.83 6.15 4.97
C TRP A 258 2.16 7.41 4.17
N GLY A 259 3.34 8.00 4.39
CA GLY A 259 3.81 9.16 3.63
C GLY A 259 4.01 8.87 2.14
N LEU A 260 4.47 7.67 1.80
CA LEU A 260 4.61 7.20 0.42
C LEU A 260 3.25 7.01 -0.26
N ASN A 261 2.28 6.41 0.44
CA ASN A 261 0.90 6.29 -0.06
C ASN A 261 0.28 7.66 -0.30
N ALA A 262 0.50 8.62 0.61
CA ALA A 262 0.06 10.00 0.45
C ALA A 262 0.73 10.71 -0.73
N THR A 263 2.04 10.51 -0.91
CA THR A 263 2.82 11.02 -2.05
C THR A 263 2.23 10.54 -3.37
N LEU A 264 2.02 9.22 -3.51
CA LEU A 264 1.49 8.62 -4.74
C LEU A 264 0.04 9.03 -5.00
N SER A 265 -0.77 9.14 -3.96
CA SER A 265 -2.18 9.55 -4.08
C SER A 265 -2.31 11.01 -4.48
N LEU A 266 -1.50 11.88 -3.89
CA LEU A 266 -1.42 13.28 -4.27
C LEU A 266 -0.89 13.43 -5.71
N ALA A 267 0.12 12.66 -6.09
CA ALA A 267 0.63 12.63 -7.46
C ALA A 267 -0.45 12.20 -8.46
N LEU A 268 -1.19 11.12 -8.16
CA LEU A 268 -2.31 10.67 -8.97
C LEU A 268 -3.39 11.75 -9.11
N ALA A 269 -3.77 12.41 -8.01
CA ALA A 269 -4.77 13.48 -8.04
C ALA A 269 -4.32 14.67 -8.89
N ALA A 270 -3.06 15.07 -8.77
CA ALA A 270 -2.49 16.18 -9.53
C ALA A 270 -2.35 15.84 -11.03
N LEU A 271 -1.85 14.65 -11.37
CA LEU A 271 -1.75 14.18 -12.75
C LEU A 271 -3.14 14.05 -13.40
N HIS A 272 -4.16 13.62 -12.66
CA HIS A 272 -5.54 13.56 -13.14
C HIS A 272 -6.10 14.96 -13.44
N ARG A 273 -5.66 15.98 -12.70
CA ARG A 273 -5.99 17.40 -12.92
C ARG A 273 -5.08 18.11 -13.92
N GLY A 274 -4.23 17.39 -14.64
CA GLY A 274 -3.35 17.94 -15.69
C GLY A 274 -2.08 18.62 -15.18
N ASP A 275 -1.77 18.54 -13.87
CA ASP A 275 -0.58 19.17 -13.31
C ASP A 275 0.69 18.37 -13.59
N ARG A 276 1.84 19.06 -13.52
CA ARG A 276 3.15 18.43 -13.57
C ARG A 276 3.56 18.02 -12.16
N VAL A 277 3.93 16.76 -11.97
CA VAL A 277 4.29 16.24 -10.65
C VAL A 277 5.72 15.77 -10.65
N GLY A 278 6.53 16.27 -9.73
CA GLY A 278 7.86 15.78 -9.41
C GLY A 278 7.93 15.26 -7.98
N VAL A 279 8.85 14.35 -7.72
CA VAL A 279 9.05 13.75 -6.40
C VAL A 279 10.53 13.73 -6.03
N GLY A 280 10.85 14.20 -4.83
CA GLY A 280 12.15 14.13 -4.20
C GLY A 280 12.07 13.27 -2.94
N VAL A 281 13.03 12.39 -2.72
CA VAL A 281 13.14 11.63 -1.47
C VAL A 281 14.49 11.87 -0.82
N PHE A 282 14.49 12.22 0.45
CA PHE A 282 15.69 12.69 1.14
C PHE A 282 15.80 12.19 2.59
N ASP A 283 17.03 12.07 3.06
CA ASP A 283 17.41 11.99 4.48
C ASP A 283 18.47 13.07 4.76
N ARG A 284 19.74 12.73 4.97
CA ARG A 284 20.88 13.67 5.00
C ARG A 284 21.22 14.22 3.62
N GLN A 285 20.76 13.56 2.56
CA GLN A 285 20.97 13.98 1.18
C GLN A 285 19.76 13.64 0.30
N MET A 286 19.71 14.22 -0.90
CA MET A 286 18.69 13.90 -1.89
C MET A 286 19.01 12.56 -2.58
N HIS A 287 18.27 11.50 -2.25
CA HIS A 287 18.47 10.15 -2.77
C HIS A 287 17.76 9.92 -4.10
N THR A 288 16.58 10.52 -4.26
CA THR A 288 15.76 10.35 -5.45
C THR A 288 15.26 11.70 -5.89
N TRP A 289 15.38 11.99 -7.18
CA TRP A 289 14.81 13.18 -7.80
C TRP A 289 14.17 12.79 -9.11
N VAL A 290 12.84 12.81 -9.15
CA VAL A 290 12.05 12.67 -10.36
C VAL A 290 11.54 14.05 -10.74
N SER A 291 12.00 14.55 -11.89
CA SER A 291 11.62 15.87 -12.40
C SER A 291 10.12 15.95 -12.68
N PRO A 292 9.49 17.13 -12.51
CA PRO A 292 8.08 17.29 -12.79
C PRO A 292 7.69 17.00 -14.24
N GLU A 293 6.89 15.95 -14.45
CA GLU A 293 6.31 15.59 -15.75
C GLU A 293 4.79 15.46 -15.65
N ARG A 294 4.14 15.42 -16.81
CA ARG A 294 2.69 15.23 -16.96
C ARG A 294 2.36 13.84 -17.47
N GLY A 295 1.09 13.46 -17.33
CA GLY A 295 0.52 12.28 -17.96
C GLY A 295 0.48 11.04 -17.07
N GLN A 296 -0.48 10.17 -17.33
CA GLN A 296 -0.76 9.01 -16.48
C GLN A 296 0.37 7.96 -16.48
N SER A 297 1.17 7.89 -17.56
CA SER A 297 2.35 7.03 -17.60
C SER A 297 3.43 7.44 -16.59
N HIS A 298 3.45 8.71 -16.17
CA HIS A 298 4.39 9.20 -15.16
C HIS A 298 4.12 8.58 -13.78
N LEU A 299 2.85 8.32 -13.43
CA LEU A 299 2.51 7.66 -12.17
C LEU A 299 3.13 6.27 -12.04
N GLY A 300 3.14 5.49 -13.14
CA GLY A 300 3.81 4.19 -13.18
C GLY A 300 5.29 4.29 -12.85
N LYS A 301 5.99 5.26 -13.47
CA LYS A 301 7.41 5.54 -13.17
C LYS A 301 7.60 5.89 -11.69
N LEU A 302 6.76 6.77 -11.13
CA LEU A 302 6.85 7.15 -9.71
C LEU A 302 6.66 5.94 -8.79
N ILE A 303 5.70 5.06 -9.07
CA ILE A 303 5.52 3.83 -8.29
C ILE A 303 6.78 2.98 -8.33
N ASP A 304 7.34 2.74 -9.52
CA ASP A 304 8.52 1.88 -9.68
C ASP A 304 9.77 2.46 -9.00
N TYR A 305 10.01 3.78 -9.11
CA TYR A 305 11.15 4.45 -8.47
C TYR A 305 11.04 4.51 -6.95
N LEU A 306 9.82 4.68 -6.41
CA LEU A 306 9.63 4.89 -4.97
C LEU A 306 9.43 3.58 -4.19
N THR A 307 8.95 2.51 -4.85
CA THR A 307 8.74 1.19 -4.22
C THR A 307 9.95 0.63 -3.46
N PRO A 308 11.19 0.65 -4.00
CA PRO A 308 12.35 0.08 -3.30
C PRO A 308 12.85 0.92 -2.13
N ILE A 309 12.34 2.15 -1.95
CA ILE A 309 12.84 3.06 -0.91
C ILE A 309 12.30 2.64 0.46
N GLN A 310 13.22 2.56 1.42
CA GLN A 310 12.95 2.27 2.82
C GLN A 310 13.39 3.44 3.71
N PRO A 311 12.71 3.68 4.85
CA PRO A 311 13.15 4.67 5.82
C PRO A 311 14.41 4.21 6.56
N VAL A 312 15.18 5.17 7.07
CA VAL A 312 16.46 4.95 7.74
C VAL A 312 16.51 5.69 9.07
N LEU A 313 17.25 5.12 10.04
CA LEU A 313 17.51 5.75 11.34
C LEU A 313 18.59 6.83 11.24
N LEU A 314 18.41 7.81 10.36
CA LEU A 314 19.30 8.95 10.17
C LEU A 314 18.51 10.25 10.32
N GLU A 315 19.12 11.28 10.93
CA GLU A 315 18.54 12.62 10.93
C GLU A 315 18.48 13.20 9.51
N SER A 316 17.41 13.92 9.22
CA SER A 316 17.15 14.49 7.89
C SER A 316 17.70 15.91 7.79
N ASP A 317 18.35 16.24 6.68
CA ASP A 317 18.84 17.58 6.35
C ASP A 317 17.78 18.32 5.51
N TYR A 318 16.90 19.05 6.19
CA TYR A 318 15.81 19.77 5.54
C TYR A 318 16.32 20.94 4.71
N LEU A 319 17.40 21.61 5.17
CA LEU A 319 18.01 22.73 4.46
C LEU A 319 18.67 22.28 3.16
N GLY A 320 19.35 21.13 3.17
CA GLY A 320 19.94 20.50 2.00
C GLY A 320 18.87 20.08 0.98
N ALA A 321 17.75 19.51 1.45
CA ALA A 321 16.62 19.14 0.59
C ALA A 321 16.01 20.37 -0.10
N VAL A 322 15.74 21.44 0.65
CA VAL A 322 15.24 22.71 0.11
C VAL A 322 16.23 23.35 -0.86
N THR A 323 17.53 23.32 -0.54
CA THR A 323 18.57 23.86 -1.44
C THR A 323 18.56 23.14 -2.78
N ASN A 324 18.41 21.81 -2.78
CA ASN A 324 18.27 21.03 -4.02
C ASN A 324 17.01 21.45 -4.82
N VAL A 325 15.88 21.68 -4.15
CA VAL A 325 14.65 22.16 -4.82
C VAL A 325 14.87 23.51 -5.47
N VAL A 326 15.45 24.48 -4.74
CA VAL A 326 15.69 25.84 -5.25
C VAL A 326 16.60 25.82 -6.49
N GLN A 327 17.59 24.93 -6.51
CA GLN A 327 18.53 24.78 -7.62
C GLN A 327 17.91 24.11 -8.86
N ARG A 328 17.10 23.06 -8.66
CA ARG A 328 16.59 22.23 -9.76
C ARG A 328 15.23 22.69 -10.29
N GLN A 329 14.36 23.20 -9.42
CA GLN A 329 13.01 23.64 -9.77
C GLN A 329 12.96 25.14 -9.99
N THR A 330 13.06 25.57 -11.25
CA THR A 330 13.14 27.00 -11.60
C THR A 330 11.78 27.69 -11.70
N ARG A 331 10.70 26.96 -11.92
CA ARG A 331 9.35 27.53 -11.99
C ARG A 331 8.68 27.51 -10.62
N ARG A 332 7.77 28.46 -10.38
CA ARG A 332 6.90 28.45 -9.20
C ARG A 332 6.18 27.10 -9.12
N ALA A 333 6.12 26.55 -7.91
CA ALA A 333 5.54 25.25 -7.64
C ALA A 333 4.92 25.23 -6.25
N LEU A 334 3.91 24.37 -6.06
CA LEU A 334 3.54 23.90 -4.74
C LEU A 334 4.58 22.91 -4.28
N VAL A 335 5.28 23.21 -3.19
CA VAL A 335 6.31 22.33 -2.62
C VAL A 335 5.72 21.67 -1.38
N VAL A 336 5.31 20.41 -1.53
CA VAL A 336 4.69 19.63 -0.45
C VAL A 336 5.77 18.82 0.25
N LEU A 337 6.05 19.12 1.51
CA LEU A 337 6.99 18.37 2.32
C LEU A 337 6.24 17.45 3.27
N ILE A 338 6.40 16.14 3.10
CA ILE A 338 5.81 15.09 3.93
C ILE A 338 6.90 14.57 4.87
N THR A 339 6.73 14.85 6.16
CA THR A 339 7.67 14.49 7.24
C THR A 339 6.90 14.35 8.56
N ASP A 340 7.59 14.29 9.69
CA ASP A 340 6.96 14.38 11.01
C ASP A 340 7.70 15.40 11.89
N LEU A 341 7.04 15.83 12.97
CA LEU A 341 7.44 16.96 13.81
C LEU A 341 7.19 16.64 15.29
N VAL A 342 8.23 16.36 16.06
CA VAL A 342 8.07 15.94 17.47
C VAL A 342 8.03 17.14 18.42
N ASP A 343 8.99 18.06 18.32
CA ASP A 343 9.14 19.17 19.26
C ASP A 343 9.55 20.48 18.57
N VAL A 344 9.56 21.57 19.34
CA VAL A 344 9.91 22.91 18.86
C VAL A 344 11.38 22.99 18.45
N THR A 345 12.29 22.30 19.13
CA THR A 345 13.74 22.40 18.86
C THR A 345 14.11 21.72 17.55
N ALA A 346 13.62 20.51 17.30
CA ALA A 346 13.72 19.79 16.03
C ALA A 346 12.98 20.54 14.91
N SER A 347 11.91 21.29 15.23
CA SER A 347 11.19 22.09 14.23
C SER A 347 11.96 23.29 13.69
N THR A 348 13.02 23.75 14.38
CA THR A 348 13.74 24.98 13.99
C THR A 348 14.40 24.89 12.63
N GLU A 349 15.03 23.74 12.32
CA GLU A 349 15.67 23.50 11.02
C GLU A 349 14.63 23.43 9.90
N LEU A 350 13.55 22.67 10.12
CA LEU A 350 12.42 22.57 9.21
C LEU A 350 11.75 23.93 8.96
N LEU A 351 11.56 24.72 10.01
CA LEU A 351 11.06 26.09 9.94
C LEU A 351 11.97 26.96 9.07
N ALA A 352 13.29 26.92 9.30
CA ALA A 352 14.25 27.67 8.49
C ALA A 352 14.23 27.24 7.02
N ALA A 353 14.16 25.94 6.76
CA ALA A 353 14.08 25.37 5.42
C ALA A 353 12.80 25.82 4.68
N LEU A 354 11.63 25.69 5.30
CA LEU A 354 10.35 26.09 4.70
C LEU A 354 10.26 27.62 4.52
N SER A 355 10.82 28.40 5.46
CA SER A 355 10.91 29.86 5.32
C SER A 355 11.71 30.27 4.09
N ARG A 356 12.76 29.51 3.74
CA ARG A 356 13.58 29.76 2.55
C ARG A 356 12.84 29.47 1.24
N LEU A 357 11.81 28.62 1.26
CA LEU A 357 10.97 28.34 0.09
C LEU A 357 9.90 29.41 -0.15
N ALA A 358 9.34 29.99 0.92
CA ALA A 358 8.19 30.89 0.87
C ALA A 358 8.28 32.08 -0.12
N PRO A 359 9.46 32.70 -0.38
CA PRO A 359 9.54 33.83 -1.32
C PRO A 359 9.22 33.47 -2.78
N ARG A 360 9.43 32.20 -3.19
CA ARG A 360 9.31 31.78 -4.60
C ARG A 360 8.31 30.65 -4.82
N TYR A 361 8.11 29.81 -3.82
CA TYR A 361 7.25 28.64 -3.88
C TYR A 361 6.12 28.78 -2.87
N LEU A 362 5.07 27.97 -3.01
CA LEU A 362 4.09 27.80 -1.95
C LEU A 362 4.48 26.57 -1.12
N PRO A 363 5.11 26.73 0.06
CA PRO A 363 5.48 25.60 0.89
C PRO A 363 4.26 25.04 1.61
N PHE A 364 4.11 23.72 1.57
CA PHE A 364 3.06 22.99 2.25
C PHE A 364 3.66 21.86 3.09
N CYS A 365 3.71 22.07 4.39
CA CYS A 365 4.18 21.09 5.36
C CYS A 365 3.04 20.12 5.73
N VAL A 366 3.30 18.83 5.54
CA VAL A 366 2.38 17.73 5.81
C VAL A 366 3.02 16.84 6.85
N THR A 367 2.35 16.70 7.99
CA THR A 367 2.89 15.98 9.13
C THR A 367 2.01 14.81 9.53
N LEU A 368 2.64 13.67 9.82
CA LEU A 368 1.96 12.43 10.18
C LEU A 368 1.85 12.32 11.69
N ARG A 369 0.68 12.62 12.25
CA ARG A 369 0.45 12.52 13.69
C ARG A 369 0.31 11.07 14.13
N ASP A 370 0.81 10.78 15.33
CA ASP A 370 0.61 9.50 16.00
C ASP A 370 -0.70 9.50 16.81
N SER A 371 -1.62 8.61 16.46
CA SER A 371 -2.90 8.49 17.16
C SER A 371 -2.76 7.91 18.57
N GLN A 372 -1.65 7.23 18.89
CA GLN A 372 -1.41 6.74 20.25
C GLN A 372 -1.11 7.88 21.21
N VAL A 373 -0.39 8.92 20.76
CA VAL A 373 -0.11 10.11 21.57
C VAL A 373 -1.41 10.85 21.87
N ASP A 374 -2.28 11.02 20.87
CA ASP A 374 -3.63 11.59 21.05
C ASP A 374 -4.44 10.78 22.07
N HIS A 375 -4.42 9.45 21.95
CA HIS A 375 -5.14 8.56 22.85
C HIS A 375 -4.63 8.68 24.29
N LEU A 376 -3.31 8.69 24.50
CA LEU A 376 -2.71 8.86 25.83
C LEU A 376 -3.05 10.22 26.45
N ALA A 377 -3.06 11.29 25.66
CA ALA A 377 -3.39 12.63 26.14
C ALA A 377 -4.87 12.75 26.60
N HIS A 378 -5.78 12.05 25.91
CA HIS A 378 -7.22 12.14 26.14
C HIS A 378 -7.84 11.01 26.97
N THR A 379 -7.07 9.97 27.30
CA THR A 379 -7.53 8.90 28.19
C THR A 379 -7.38 9.33 29.63
N PHE A 380 -8.50 9.42 30.36
CA PHE A 380 -8.47 9.65 31.80
C PHE A 380 -7.85 8.44 32.51
N THR A 381 -7.01 8.69 33.52
CA THR A 381 -6.39 7.66 34.34
C THR A 381 -6.23 8.15 35.77
N GLN A 382 -6.34 7.23 36.72
CA GLN A 382 -6.06 7.46 38.15
C GLN A 382 -4.71 6.89 38.58
N GLU A 383 -4.04 6.12 37.71
CA GLU A 383 -2.75 5.52 37.99
C GLU A 383 -1.63 6.56 37.80
N VAL A 384 -0.72 6.66 38.77
CA VAL A 384 0.34 7.68 38.80
C VAL A 384 1.28 7.58 37.60
N THR A 385 1.71 6.36 37.24
CA THR A 385 2.57 6.07 36.07
C THR A 385 1.90 6.52 34.77
N ALA A 386 0.63 6.16 34.59
CA ALA A 386 -0.15 6.56 33.43
C ALA A 386 -0.41 8.07 33.39
N ALA A 387 -0.53 8.74 34.54
CA ALA A 387 -0.65 10.18 34.63
C ALA A 387 0.61 10.91 34.12
N TYR A 388 1.81 10.38 34.40
CA TYR A 388 3.06 10.91 33.81
C TYR A 388 3.08 10.77 32.29
N SER A 389 2.75 9.58 31.76
CA SER A 389 2.67 9.37 30.31
C SER A 389 1.67 10.31 29.63
N ARG A 390 0.51 10.53 30.26
CA ARG A 390 -0.50 11.49 29.80
C ARG A 390 0.01 12.94 29.84
N ALA A 391 0.71 13.35 30.90
CA ALA A 391 1.27 14.69 31.01
C ALA A 391 2.30 14.96 29.90
N VAL A 392 3.19 14.01 29.62
CA VAL A 392 4.15 14.09 28.51
C VAL A 392 3.43 14.15 27.16
N ALA A 393 2.39 13.33 26.96
CA ALA A 393 1.62 13.35 25.72
C ALA A 393 0.94 14.72 25.49
N LEU A 394 0.38 15.33 26.54
CA LEU A 394 -0.19 16.67 26.47
C LEU A 394 0.85 17.75 26.14
N ASP A 395 2.03 17.69 26.74
CA ASP A 395 3.12 18.62 26.47
C ASP A 395 3.62 18.50 25.01
N LEU A 396 3.81 17.28 24.49
CA LEU A 396 4.18 17.06 23.10
C LEU A 396 3.13 17.63 22.12
N LEU A 397 1.85 17.43 22.39
CA LEU A 397 0.78 18.01 21.57
C LEU A 397 0.78 19.54 21.61
N ALA A 398 1.02 20.15 22.78
CA ALA A 398 1.11 21.59 22.93
C ALA A 398 2.31 22.17 22.17
N GLN A 399 3.49 21.57 22.31
CA GLN A 399 4.70 21.97 21.59
C GLN A 399 4.52 21.89 20.07
N ARG A 400 3.86 20.83 19.58
CA ARG A 400 3.54 20.66 18.16
C ARG A 400 2.60 21.77 17.65
N GLN A 401 1.59 22.15 18.43
CA GLN A 401 0.69 23.27 18.06
C GLN A 401 1.44 24.60 17.94
N VAL A 402 2.39 24.88 18.84
CA VAL A 402 3.23 26.08 18.79
C VAL A 402 4.08 26.08 17.51
N ALA A 403 4.73 24.97 17.17
CA ALA A 403 5.52 24.85 15.95
C ALA A 403 4.67 25.11 14.69
N PHE A 404 3.44 24.59 14.63
CA PHE A 404 2.53 24.85 13.53
C PHE A 404 2.05 26.30 13.45
N ALA A 405 1.80 26.94 14.59
CA ALA A 405 1.46 28.35 14.60
C ALA A 405 2.60 29.21 14.01
N GLN A 406 3.84 28.90 14.37
CA GLN A 406 5.03 29.56 13.81
C GLN A 406 5.18 29.34 12.30
N LEU A 407 4.96 28.11 11.81
CA LEU A 407 4.97 27.82 10.37
C LEU A 407 3.92 28.64 9.62
N LYS A 408 2.69 28.68 10.14
CA LYS A 408 1.57 29.43 9.54
C LYS A 408 1.85 30.93 9.50
N GLN A 409 2.43 31.50 10.56
CA GLN A 409 2.83 32.91 10.60
C GLN A 409 3.84 33.27 9.51
N LYS A 410 4.68 32.31 9.08
CA LYS A 410 5.65 32.47 8.00
C LYS A 410 5.08 32.16 6.61
N GLY A 411 3.76 32.04 6.47
CA GLY A 411 3.09 31.80 5.19
C GLY A 411 3.17 30.36 4.69
N VAL A 412 3.55 29.41 5.56
CA VAL A 412 3.59 27.99 5.22
C VAL A 412 2.21 27.36 5.42
N LEU A 413 1.72 26.63 4.41
CA LEU A 413 0.52 25.81 4.57
C LEU A 413 0.86 24.60 5.44
N VAL A 414 -0.02 24.23 6.37
CA VAL A 414 0.21 23.11 7.29
C VAL A 414 -0.99 22.17 7.31
N LEU A 415 -0.71 20.87 7.16
CA LEU A 415 -1.66 19.78 7.40
C LEU A 415 -1.07 18.84 8.44
N ASP A 416 -1.82 18.63 9.50
CA ASP A 416 -1.51 17.67 10.56
C ASP A 416 -2.69 16.70 10.67
N ALA A 417 -2.43 15.42 10.35
CA ALA A 417 -3.46 14.39 10.42
C ALA A 417 -2.84 13.06 10.85
N PRO A 418 -3.65 12.16 11.46
CA PRO A 418 -3.24 10.80 11.73
C PRO A 418 -2.71 10.11 10.46
N ALA A 419 -1.66 9.28 10.59
CA ALA A 419 -1.01 8.63 9.46
C ALA A 419 -1.98 7.83 8.56
N ASN A 420 -3.03 7.23 9.13
CA ASN A 420 -4.03 6.46 8.39
C ASN A 420 -5.08 7.32 7.66
N GLN A 421 -5.13 8.62 7.92
CA GLN A 421 -6.07 9.57 7.30
C GLN A 421 -5.37 10.63 6.43
N ILE A 422 -4.04 10.73 6.53
CA ILE A 422 -3.24 11.77 5.88
C ILE A 422 -3.44 11.81 4.36
N THR A 423 -3.59 10.64 3.73
CA THR A 423 -3.76 10.51 2.28
C THR A 423 -5.02 11.23 1.78
N ASP A 424 -6.17 10.92 2.36
CA ASP A 424 -7.45 11.51 1.93
C ASP A 424 -7.48 13.01 2.22
N GLN A 425 -7.03 13.43 3.42
CA GLN A 425 -7.02 14.84 3.79
C GLN A 425 -6.04 15.66 2.93
N LEU A 426 -4.88 15.10 2.57
CA LEU A 426 -3.91 15.78 1.71
C LEU A 426 -4.46 16.00 0.30
N VAL A 427 -5.05 14.97 -0.29
CA VAL A 427 -5.67 15.06 -1.62
C VAL A 427 -6.80 16.08 -1.61
N GLU A 428 -7.67 16.05 -0.60
CA GLU A 428 -8.76 17.01 -0.48
C GLU A 428 -8.23 18.45 -0.32
N ARG A 429 -7.22 18.67 0.53
CA ARG A 429 -6.59 19.98 0.69
C ARG A 429 -5.99 20.50 -0.59
N TYR A 430 -5.28 19.66 -1.35
CA TYR A 430 -4.76 20.04 -2.65
C TYR A 430 -5.87 20.43 -3.63
N LEU A 431 -6.94 19.64 -3.71
CA LEU A 431 -8.08 19.96 -4.59
C LEU A 431 -8.78 21.28 -4.18
N GLN A 432 -8.88 21.56 -2.87
CA GLN A 432 -9.41 22.84 -2.36
C GLN A 432 -8.50 24.02 -2.74
N LEU A 433 -7.18 23.89 -2.60
CA LEU A 433 -6.21 24.92 -2.98
C LEU A 433 -6.28 25.22 -4.47
N LYS A 434 -6.39 24.16 -5.29
CA LYS A 434 -6.55 24.28 -6.75
C LYS A 434 -7.86 24.96 -7.12
N ALA A 435 -8.97 24.59 -6.50
CA ALA A 435 -10.27 25.21 -6.76
C ALA A 435 -10.33 26.71 -6.39
N ARG A 436 -9.48 27.17 -5.47
CA ARG A 436 -9.40 28.57 -5.02
C ARG A 436 -8.39 29.41 -5.80
N ASN A 437 -7.72 28.85 -6.82
CA ASN A 437 -6.60 29.50 -7.54
C ASN A 437 -5.51 30.04 -6.60
N GLN A 438 -5.23 29.33 -5.52
CA GLN A 438 -4.22 29.74 -4.51
C GLN A 438 -2.81 29.20 -4.80
N LEU A 439 -2.62 28.53 -5.95
CA LEU A 439 -1.41 27.79 -6.33
C LEU A 439 -0.59 28.56 -7.37
#